data_AF-A0A649UEY0-F1
#
_entry.id   AF-A0A649UEY0-F1
#
_cell.length_a   1.000
_cell.length_b   1.000
_cell.length_c   1.000
_cell.angle_alpha   90.00
_cell.angle_beta   90.00
_cell.angle_gamma   90.00
#
_symmetry.space_group_name_H-M   'P 1'
#
loop_
_entity.id
_entity.type
_entity.pdbx_description
1 polymer ?
#
loop_
_entity_poly.entity_id
_entity_poly.type
_entity_poly.pdbx_seq_one_letter_code
_entity_poly.pdbx_strand_id
1 'polypeptide(L)'
;GTDCIGTSIRHGCTNIVNLELLPQPPRTRAPGNPWPQWPRIFRVDYGHQEAATKFGKDPRSYEVLTKRFVGDENGNVKALEVIRVRWEKDASGKFQFKEIEGSEEMIEADLVLLAMGFLGPESTLSEKLGLEQDNRSNFKADYGRFSTNVDGVFAAGDCRRGQSLVVWAISEGRQAASQVDKYLMRDGQDNTTSLVERGKRQQDSSKQTVMT
;
A
#
# COMPACT_ATOMS: atom_id res chain seq x y z
N GLY A 1 -5.95 -9.69 4.89
CA GLY A 1 -6.72 -10.88 5.30
C GLY A 1 -6.69 -11.07 6.81
N THR A 2 -5.53 -11.44 7.37
CA THR A 2 -5.40 -11.87 8.78
C THR A 2 -6.03 -10.94 9.82
N ASP A 3 -5.87 -9.62 9.70
CA ASP A 3 -6.43 -8.67 10.65
C ASP A 3 -7.97 -8.65 10.64
N CYS A 4 -8.57 -8.78 9.46
CA CYS A 4 -10.02 -8.92 9.32
C CYS A 4 -10.54 -10.20 9.99
N ILE A 5 -9.76 -11.29 9.89
CA ILE A 5 -10.09 -12.57 10.55
C ILE A 5 -10.09 -12.39 12.07
N GLY A 6 -8.98 -11.88 12.63
CA GLY A 6 -8.84 -11.66 14.06
C GLY A 6 -9.89 -10.70 14.62
N THR A 7 -10.25 -9.65 13.87
CA THR A 7 -11.28 -8.69 14.28
C THR A 7 -12.67 -9.31 14.28
N SER A 8 -13.04 -10.02 13.21
CA SER A 8 -14.36 -10.67 13.10
C SER A 8 -14.59 -11.69 14.21
N ILE A 9 -13.54 -12.44 14.58
CA ILE A 9 -13.56 -13.38 15.70
C ILE A 9 -13.84 -12.68 17.02
N ARG A 10 -13.15 -11.55 17.28
CA ARG A 10 -13.32 -10.72 18.49
C ARG A 10 -14.68 -10.06 18.57
N HIS A 11 -15.27 -9.74 17.42
CA HIS A 11 -16.64 -9.22 17.32
C HIS A 11 -17.71 -10.32 17.44
N GLY A 12 -17.32 -11.58 17.66
CA GLY A 12 -18.26 -12.65 17.96
C GLY A 12 -18.84 -13.36 16.74
N CYS A 13 -18.17 -13.35 15.59
CA CYS A 13 -18.63 -14.14 14.44
C CYS A 13 -18.80 -15.62 14.80
N THR A 14 -19.84 -16.25 14.24
CA THR A 14 -20.21 -17.66 14.46
C THR A 14 -19.40 -18.61 13.59
N ASN A 15 -18.95 -18.14 12.42
CA ASN A 15 -18.10 -18.85 11.48
C ASN A 15 -17.19 -17.85 10.75
N ILE A 16 -16.08 -18.34 10.16
CA ILE A 16 -15.23 -17.51 9.31
C ILE A 16 -14.58 -18.34 8.20
N VAL A 17 -14.59 -17.77 6.99
CA VAL A 17 -13.96 -18.36 5.80
C VAL A 17 -13.14 -17.27 5.12
N ASN A 18 -11.88 -17.59 4.79
CA ASN A 18 -11.01 -16.75 3.97
C ASN A 18 -10.80 -17.46 2.64
N LEU A 19 -11.24 -16.83 1.56
CA LEU A 19 -11.04 -17.35 0.21
C LEU A 19 -9.75 -16.79 -0.37
N GLU A 20 -8.89 -17.65 -0.88
CA GLU A 20 -7.62 -17.31 -1.52
C GLU A 20 -7.61 -17.83 -2.95
N LEU A 21 -7.40 -16.94 -3.91
CA LEU A 21 -7.36 -17.32 -5.33
C LEU A 21 -6.12 -18.16 -5.66
N LEU A 22 -5.00 -17.88 -5.00
CA LEU A 22 -3.71 -18.51 -5.28
C LEU A 22 -3.61 -19.91 -4.65
N PRO A 23 -2.71 -20.78 -5.17
CA PRO A 23 -2.44 -22.07 -4.54
C PRO A 23 -1.85 -21.89 -3.15
N GLN A 24 -2.07 -22.88 -2.28
CA GLN A 24 -1.44 -22.92 -0.97
C GLN A 24 0.09 -22.87 -1.15
N PRO A 25 0.78 -21.89 -0.52
CA PRO A 25 2.24 -21.84 -0.60
C PRO A 25 2.88 -23.10 0.01
N PRO A 26 4.08 -23.51 -0.44
CA PRO A 26 4.77 -24.68 0.07
C PRO A 26 5.26 -24.46 1.52
N ARG A 27 5.43 -25.55 2.29
CA ARG A 27 5.95 -25.45 3.67
C ARG A 27 7.41 -24.95 3.74
N THR A 28 8.20 -25.23 2.71
CA THR A 28 9.61 -24.85 2.60
C THR A 28 9.85 -24.12 1.28
N ARG A 29 10.99 -23.41 1.17
CA ARG A 29 11.34 -22.67 -0.06
C ARG A 29 11.42 -23.64 -1.23
N ALA A 30 10.71 -23.33 -2.32
CA ALA A 30 10.85 -24.03 -3.58
C ALA A 30 12.20 -23.71 -4.24
N PRO A 31 12.75 -24.60 -5.10
CA PRO A 31 14.01 -24.35 -5.82
C PRO A 31 14.03 -23.02 -6.61
N GLY A 32 12.87 -22.58 -7.11
CA GLY A 32 12.70 -21.31 -7.83
C GLY A 32 12.59 -20.05 -6.97
N ASN A 33 12.74 -20.13 -5.64
CA ASN A 33 12.71 -18.97 -4.72
C ASN A 33 13.86 -19.03 -3.69
N PRO A 34 15.12 -18.93 -4.16
CA PRO A 34 16.30 -19.02 -3.32
C PRO A 34 16.47 -17.77 -2.43
N TRP A 35 17.28 -17.90 -1.39
CA TRP A 35 17.80 -16.73 -0.68
C TRP A 35 18.71 -15.92 -1.63
N PRO A 36 18.69 -14.57 -1.61
CA PRO A 36 18.08 -13.66 -0.62
C PRO A 36 16.64 -13.22 -0.93
N GLN A 37 15.94 -13.85 -1.88
CA GLN A 37 14.56 -13.47 -2.19
C GLN A 37 13.63 -13.68 -0.99
N TRP A 38 12.55 -12.89 -0.91
CA TRP A 38 11.54 -13.08 0.11
C TRP A 38 10.93 -14.49 0.00
N PRO A 39 10.86 -15.25 1.12
CA PRO A 39 10.38 -16.62 1.06
C PRO A 39 8.88 -16.67 0.78
N ARG A 40 8.50 -17.32 -0.31
CA ARG A 40 7.13 -17.71 -0.65
C ARG A 40 6.83 -19.06 -0.03
N ILE A 41 6.54 -19.06 1.26
CA ILE A 41 6.23 -20.27 2.05
C ILE A 41 4.91 -20.10 2.79
N PHE A 42 4.29 -21.20 3.18
CA PHE A 42 3.10 -21.21 4.01
C PHE A 42 3.43 -20.59 5.37
N ARG A 43 2.66 -19.57 5.74
CA ARG A 43 2.78 -18.91 7.03
C ARG A 43 1.43 -18.93 7.73
N VAL A 44 1.49 -19.18 9.02
CA VAL A 44 0.37 -19.03 9.93
C VAL A 44 0.63 -17.76 10.72
N ASP A 45 -0.38 -16.91 10.77
CA ASP A 45 -0.35 -15.59 11.44
C ASP A 45 -1.39 -15.59 12.56
N TYR A 46 -1.38 -14.60 13.43
CA TYR A 46 -2.18 -14.58 14.65
C TYR A 46 -3.69 -14.81 14.38
N GLY A 47 -4.27 -14.17 13.36
CA GLY A 47 -5.68 -14.33 13.01
C GLY A 47 -6.02 -15.76 12.54
N HIS A 48 -5.08 -16.41 11.85
CA HIS A 48 -5.24 -17.82 11.45
C HIS A 48 -5.18 -18.75 12.66
N GLN A 49 -4.28 -18.48 13.62
CA GLN A 49 -4.15 -19.28 14.84
C GLN A 49 -5.42 -19.15 15.69
N GLU A 50 -5.93 -17.93 15.88
CA GLU A 50 -7.16 -17.69 16.63
C GLU A 50 -8.37 -18.36 16.00
N ALA A 51 -8.49 -18.31 14.67
CA ALA A 51 -9.54 -19.01 13.94
C ALA A 51 -9.44 -20.52 14.15
N ALA A 52 -8.24 -21.10 14.03
CA ALA A 52 -8.01 -22.52 14.27
C ALA A 52 -8.31 -22.93 15.71
N THR A 53 -7.98 -22.09 16.70
CA THR A 53 -8.30 -22.35 18.11
C THR A 53 -9.81 -22.27 18.38
N LYS A 54 -10.51 -21.27 17.82
CA LYS A 54 -11.95 -21.06 18.08
C LYS A 54 -12.83 -22.05 17.32
N PHE A 55 -12.51 -22.34 16.06
CA PHE A 55 -13.36 -23.10 15.15
C PHE A 55 -12.79 -24.48 14.77
N GLY A 56 -11.61 -24.84 15.29
CA GLY A 56 -11.00 -26.17 15.10
C GLY A 56 -10.30 -26.38 13.75
N LYS A 57 -10.22 -25.37 12.87
CA LYS A 57 -9.58 -25.47 11.55
C LYS A 57 -9.01 -24.14 11.06
N ASP A 58 -8.03 -24.22 10.16
CA ASP A 58 -7.56 -23.04 9.42
C ASP A 58 -8.72 -22.46 8.58
N PRO A 59 -8.96 -21.14 8.62
CA PRO A 59 -10.09 -20.53 7.93
C PRO A 59 -9.89 -20.42 6.42
N ARG A 60 -8.68 -20.65 5.92
CA ARG A 60 -8.34 -20.42 4.50
C ARG A 60 -8.75 -21.57 3.61
N SER A 61 -9.39 -21.23 2.49
CA SER A 61 -9.65 -22.10 1.35
C SER A 61 -8.89 -21.55 0.14
N TYR A 62 -7.98 -22.36 -0.41
CA TYR A 62 -7.12 -21.98 -1.52
C TYR A 62 -7.72 -22.40 -2.86
N GLU A 63 -7.22 -21.77 -3.93
CA GLU A 63 -7.65 -22.00 -5.31
C GLU A 63 -9.17 -21.84 -5.47
N VAL A 64 -9.72 -20.77 -4.88
CA VAL A 64 -11.14 -20.41 -4.98
C VAL A 64 -11.29 -19.07 -5.68
N LEU A 65 -12.19 -19.00 -6.66
CA LEU A 65 -12.60 -17.78 -7.33
C LEU A 65 -14.04 -17.44 -6.96
N THR A 66 -14.28 -16.23 -6.44
CA THR A 66 -15.64 -15.72 -6.22
C THR A 66 -16.24 -15.26 -7.54
N LYS A 67 -17.43 -15.76 -7.88
CA LYS A 67 -18.14 -15.45 -9.13
C LYS A 67 -19.14 -14.31 -8.96
N ARG A 68 -19.95 -14.36 -7.89
CA ARG A 68 -20.92 -13.30 -7.57
C ARG A 68 -21.35 -13.33 -6.10
N PHE A 69 -21.86 -12.19 -5.64
CA PHE A 69 -22.61 -12.09 -4.39
C PHE A 69 -24.10 -12.35 -4.66
N VAL A 70 -24.75 -13.06 -3.75
CA VAL A 70 -26.19 -13.32 -3.77
C VAL A 70 -26.81 -12.58 -2.59
N GLY A 71 -27.76 -11.71 -2.89
CA GLY A 71 -28.47 -10.90 -1.90
C GLY A 71 -29.82 -11.49 -1.49
N ASP A 72 -30.33 -11.02 -0.35
CA ASP A 72 -31.72 -11.22 0.08
C ASP A 72 -32.66 -10.15 -0.51
N GLU A 73 -33.96 -10.23 -0.16
CA GLU A 73 -34.99 -9.30 -0.60
C GLU A 73 -34.80 -7.86 -0.06
N ASN A 74 -33.99 -7.70 0.99
CA ASN A 74 -33.71 -6.42 1.64
C ASN A 74 -32.41 -5.77 1.14
N GLY A 75 -31.70 -6.41 0.19
CA GLY A 75 -30.43 -5.94 -0.35
C GLY A 75 -29.20 -6.28 0.49
N ASN A 76 -29.32 -7.15 1.49
CA ASN A 76 -28.18 -7.65 2.26
C ASN A 76 -27.54 -8.84 1.56
N VAL A 77 -26.24 -9.04 1.74
CA VAL A 77 -25.59 -10.29 1.29
C VAL A 77 -26.13 -11.47 2.10
N LYS A 78 -26.41 -12.57 1.40
CA LYS A 78 -26.84 -13.85 1.98
C LYS A 78 -25.87 -14.98 1.66
N ALA A 79 -25.24 -14.93 0.48
CA ALA A 79 -24.29 -15.95 0.06
C ALA A 79 -23.32 -15.44 -1.00
N LEU A 80 -22.28 -16.23 -1.26
CA LEU A 80 -21.38 -16.10 -2.39
C LEU A 80 -21.49 -17.34 -3.27
N GLU A 81 -21.50 -17.15 -4.57
CA GLU A 81 -21.20 -18.22 -5.53
C GLU A 81 -19.70 -18.21 -5.80
N VAL A 82 -19.06 -19.36 -5.63
CA VAL A 82 -17.63 -19.54 -5.87
C VAL A 82 -17.38 -20.76 -6.73
N ILE A 83 -16.22 -20.83 -7.36
CA ILE A 83 -15.77 -21.97 -8.16
C ILE A 83 -14.33 -22.32 -7.79
N ARG A 84 -13.96 -23.60 -7.87
CA ARG A 84 -12.56 -24.00 -7.73
C ARG A 84 -11.81 -23.66 -9.00
N VAL A 85 -10.56 -23.25 -8.81
CA VAL A 85 -9.63 -23.02 -9.91
C VAL A 85 -8.42 -23.94 -9.79
N ARG A 86 -7.67 -24.08 -10.87
CA ARG A 86 -6.35 -24.69 -10.86
C ARG A 86 -5.39 -23.78 -11.59
N TRP A 87 -4.24 -23.52 -10.97
CA TRP A 87 -3.19 -22.75 -11.61
C TRP A 87 -2.27 -23.62 -12.45
N GLU A 88 -2.01 -23.18 -13.68
CA GLU A 88 -1.11 -23.84 -14.62
C GLU A 88 -0.31 -22.80 -15.42
N LYS A 89 0.78 -23.26 -16.03
CA LYS A 89 1.49 -22.45 -17.02
C LYS A 89 0.86 -22.70 -18.38
N ASP A 90 0.54 -21.62 -19.09
CA ASP A 90 0.11 -21.72 -20.47
C ASP A 90 1.27 -22.09 -21.41
N ALA A 91 0.98 -22.26 -22.70
CA ALA A 91 1.98 -22.57 -23.72
C ALA A 91 3.08 -21.51 -23.86
N SER A 92 2.83 -20.28 -23.41
CA SER A 92 3.81 -19.18 -23.38
C SER A 92 4.60 -19.12 -22.06
N GLY A 93 4.32 -20.02 -21.11
CA GLY A 93 4.93 -20.06 -19.78
C GLY A 93 4.29 -19.10 -18.77
N LYS A 94 3.22 -18.39 -19.14
CA LYS A 94 2.50 -17.45 -18.26
C LYS A 94 1.64 -18.25 -17.29
N PHE A 95 1.69 -17.85 -16.02
CA PHE A 95 0.89 -18.47 -14.97
C PHE A 95 -0.54 -17.96 -15.05
N GLN A 96 -1.48 -18.84 -15.33
CA GLN A 96 -2.91 -18.54 -15.44
C GLN A 96 -3.71 -19.60 -14.69
N PHE A 97 -4.91 -19.25 -14.26
CA PHE A 97 -5.83 -20.20 -13.66
C PHE A 97 -6.87 -20.66 -14.68
N LYS A 98 -7.35 -21.89 -14.51
CA LYS A 98 -8.53 -22.42 -15.19
C LYS A 98 -9.59 -22.77 -14.14
N GLU A 99 -10.83 -22.43 -14.45
CA GLU A 99 -11.99 -22.83 -13.67
C GLU A 99 -12.20 -24.35 -13.78
N ILE A 100 -12.53 -25.00 -12.67
CA ILE A 100 -12.87 -26.42 -12.63
C ILE A 100 -14.38 -26.51 -12.78
N GLU A 101 -14.85 -26.84 -13.98
CA GLU A 101 -16.27 -26.95 -14.29
C GLU A 101 -16.96 -27.99 -13.39
N GLY A 102 -18.15 -27.66 -12.87
CA GLY A 102 -18.88 -28.52 -11.94
C GLY A 102 -18.42 -28.42 -10.47
N SER A 103 -17.48 -27.51 -10.16
CA SER A 103 -17.02 -27.26 -8.78
C SER A 103 -17.67 -26.02 -8.15
N GLU A 104 -18.71 -25.50 -8.76
CA GLU A 104 -19.47 -24.36 -8.25
C GLU A 104 -20.09 -24.70 -6.90
N GLU A 105 -19.86 -23.84 -5.91
CA GLU A 105 -20.42 -23.99 -4.57
C GLU A 105 -21.01 -22.67 -4.07
N MET A 106 -22.10 -22.77 -3.31
CA MET A 106 -22.71 -21.65 -2.61
C MET A 106 -22.21 -21.63 -1.18
N ILE A 107 -21.63 -20.51 -0.76
CA ILE A 107 -21.18 -20.28 0.62
C ILE A 107 -22.09 -19.23 1.25
N GLU A 108 -22.85 -19.61 2.28
CA GLU A 108 -23.66 -18.66 3.06
C GLU A 108 -22.75 -17.66 3.79
N ALA A 109 -23.13 -16.38 3.75
CA ALA A 109 -22.39 -15.30 4.39
C ALA A 109 -23.28 -14.09 4.65
N ASP A 110 -23.27 -13.59 5.88
CA ASP A 110 -23.96 -12.37 6.29
C ASP A 110 -23.09 -11.10 6.14
N LEU A 111 -21.77 -11.28 6.05
CA LEU A 111 -20.79 -10.20 5.91
C LEU A 111 -19.62 -10.64 5.02
N VAL A 112 -19.25 -9.78 4.06
CA VAL A 112 -18.10 -9.99 3.18
C VAL A 112 -17.11 -8.85 3.36
N LEU A 113 -15.84 -9.19 3.62
CA LEU A 113 -14.74 -8.24 3.77
C LEU A 113 -13.73 -8.43 2.63
N LEU A 114 -13.60 -7.42 1.76
CA LEU A 114 -12.66 -7.45 0.65
C LEU A 114 -11.27 -7.01 1.13
N ALA A 115 -10.38 -7.97 1.37
CA ALA A 115 -9.04 -7.73 1.90
C ALA A 115 -7.94 -7.85 0.83
N MET A 116 -8.14 -7.21 -0.33
CA MET A 116 -7.30 -7.34 -1.53
C MET A 116 -6.12 -6.34 -1.61
N GLY A 117 -5.95 -5.52 -0.57
CA GLY A 117 -4.95 -4.45 -0.54
C GLY A 117 -5.41 -3.17 -1.23
N PHE A 118 -4.47 -2.26 -1.47
CA PHE A 118 -4.74 -0.94 -2.03
C PHE A 118 -3.89 -0.69 -3.28
N LEU A 119 -4.44 0.04 -4.25
CA LEU A 119 -3.73 0.40 -5.49
C LEU A 119 -2.87 1.67 -5.30
N GLY A 120 -3.39 2.65 -4.58
CA GLY A 120 -2.76 3.95 -4.34
C GLY A 120 -3.64 4.82 -3.43
N PRO A 121 -3.21 6.05 -3.14
CA PRO A 121 -4.00 7.02 -2.37
C PRO A 121 -5.25 7.48 -3.16
N GLU A 122 -6.25 8.00 -2.43
CA GLU A 122 -7.40 8.66 -3.05
C GLU A 122 -6.98 9.89 -3.87
N SER A 123 -7.67 10.13 -5.00
CA SER A 123 -7.31 11.21 -5.93
C SER A 123 -7.65 12.62 -5.43
N THR A 124 -8.51 12.74 -4.41
CA THR A 124 -8.97 14.03 -3.87
C THR A 124 -7.81 14.99 -3.57
N LEU A 125 -6.72 14.49 -2.98
CA LEU A 125 -5.58 15.34 -2.62
C LEU A 125 -4.70 15.67 -3.84
N SER A 126 -4.46 14.72 -4.73
CA SER A 126 -3.66 14.98 -5.94
C SER A 126 -4.37 15.95 -6.87
N GLU A 127 -5.68 15.83 -7.05
CA GLU A 127 -6.48 16.75 -7.88
C GLU A 127 -6.49 18.17 -7.31
N LYS A 128 -6.75 18.31 -6.00
CA LYS A 128 -6.85 19.63 -5.36
C LYS A 128 -5.54 20.40 -5.31
N LEU A 129 -4.42 19.69 -5.15
CA LEU A 129 -3.09 20.30 -5.11
C LEU A 129 -2.41 20.33 -6.48
N GLY A 130 -2.93 19.64 -7.49
CA GLY A 130 -2.29 19.48 -8.79
C GLY A 130 -1.02 18.61 -8.74
N LEU A 131 -1.02 17.57 -7.91
CA LEU A 131 0.12 16.65 -7.78
C LEU A 131 0.19 15.70 -8.98
N GLU A 132 1.37 15.60 -9.57
CA GLU A 132 1.67 14.54 -10.53
C GLU A 132 1.64 13.17 -9.83
N GLN A 133 1.14 12.17 -10.55
CA GLN A 133 1.10 10.78 -10.10
C GLN A 133 1.99 9.90 -11.00
N ASP A 134 2.49 8.80 -10.45
CA ASP A 134 3.15 7.76 -11.22
C ASP A 134 2.13 6.86 -11.94
N ASN A 135 2.62 5.90 -12.74
CA ASN A 135 1.76 4.94 -13.47
C ASN A 135 0.93 4.02 -12.54
N ARG A 136 1.14 4.08 -11.23
CA ARG A 136 0.43 3.32 -10.21
C ARG A 136 -0.40 4.21 -9.29
N SER A 137 -0.69 5.46 -9.71
CA SER A 137 -1.45 6.46 -8.94
C SER A 137 -0.81 6.96 -7.64
N ASN A 138 0.43 6.60 -7.35
CA ASN A 138 1.14 7.15 -6.20
C ASN A 138 1.57 8.59 -6.49
N PHE A 139 1.67 9.43 -5.47
CA PHE A 139 2.21 10.78 -5.61
C PHE A 139 3.66 10.70 -6.08
N LYS A 140 3.92 11.34 -7.22
CA LYS A 140 5.22 11.27 -7.88
C LYS A 140 6.21 12.13 -7.11
N ALA A 141 7.14 11.46 -6.43
CA ALA A 141 8.31 12.09 -5.83
C ALA A 141 9.49 11.12 -5.82
N ASP A 142 10.65 11.61 -6.26
CA ASP A 142 11.85 10.78 -6.37
C ASP A 142 12.38 10.36 -5.01
N TYR A 143 12.78 9.10 -4.88
CA TYR A 143 13.42 8.61 -3.66
C TYR A 143 14.70 9.41 -3.38
N GLY A 144 14.87 9.85 -2.13
CA GLY A 144 15.97 10.71 -1.70
C GLY A 144 15.68 12.21 -1.80
N ARG A 145 14.82 12.65 -2.73
CA ARG A 145 14.37 14.05 -2.86
C ARG A 145 13.02 14.30 -2.17
N PHE A 146 12.06 13.39 -2.32
CA PHE A 146 10.71 13.43 -1.75
C PHE A 146 9.86 14.66 -2.11
N SER A 147 10.40 15.64 -2.85
CA SER A 147 9.67 16.77 -3.40
C SER A 147 8.74 16.31 -4.53
N THR A 148 7.53 16.86 -4.55
CA THR A 148 6.58 16.67 -5.64
C THR A 148 6.80 17.75 -6.72
N ASN A 149 5.92 17.81 -7.72
CA ASN A 149 5.90 18.90 -8.70
C ASN A 149 5.38 20.24 -8.11
N VAL A 150 4.71 20.21 -6.97
CA VAL A 150 4.19 21.40 -6.30
C VAL A 150 5.23 21.88 -5.29
N ASP A 151 5.63 23.16 -5.43
CA ASP A 151 6.66 23.75 -4.57
C ASP A 151 6.25 23.71 -3.10
N GLY A 152 7.21 23.37 -2.23
CA GLY A 152 6.98 23.20 -0.79
C GLY A 152 6.17 21.94 -0.40
N VAL A 153 5.74 21.11 -1.36
CA VAL A 153 4.99 19.86 -1.08
C VAL A 153 5.86 18.62 -1.28
N PHE A 154 5.85 17.75 -0.28
CA PHE A 154 6.65 16.52 -0.23
C PHE A 154 5.76 15.30 0.01
N ALA A 155 6.18 14.13 -0.49
CA ALA A 155 5.48 12.86 -0.32
C ALA A 155 6.44 11.76 0.17
N ALA A 156 5.96 10.89 1.07
CA ALA A 156 6.74 9.79 1.65
C ALA A 156 5.81 8.65 2.10
N GLY A 157 6.36 7.44 2.22
CA GLY A 157 5.60 6.28 2.68
C GLY A 157 4.66 5.74 1.59
N ASP A 158 3.58 5.10 2.00
CA ASP A 158 2.73 4.32 1.08
C ASP A 158 2.08 5.18 -0.02
N CYS A 159 1.76 6.46 0.22
CA CYS A 159 1.21 7.34 -0.81
C CYS A 159 2.22 7.68 -1.92
N ARG A 160 3.52 7.51 -1.69
CA ARG A 160 4.60 7.74 -2.66
C ARG A 160 5.15 6.42 -3.24
N ARG A 161 5.30 5.41 -2.38
CA ARG A 161 5.94 4.13 -2.70
C ARG A 161 4.95 3.05 -3.17
N GLY A 162 3.69 3.17 -2.77
CA GLY A 162 2.72 2.08 -2.70
C GLY A 162 2.87 1.25 -1.42
N GLN A 163 1.87 0.41 -1.15
CA GLN A 163 1.77 -0.42 0.05
C GLN A 163 3.09 -1.10 0.45
N SER A 164 3.58 -0.81 1.66
CA SER A 164 4.86 -1.34 2.14
C SER A 164 4.88 -1.60 3.65
N LEU A 165 6.06 -1.88 4.19
CA LEU A 165 6.25 -2.10 5.63
C LEU A 165 6.33 -0.75 6.35
N VAL A 166 5.87 -0.72 7.61
CA VAL A 166 5.96 0.46 8.49
C VAL A 166 7.39 1.01 8.59
N VAL A 167 8.41 0.15 8.59
CA VAL A 167 9.82 0.59 8.62
C VAL A 167 10.21 1.43 7.39
N TRP A 168 9.61 1.17 6.22
CA TRP A 168 9.82 1.99 5.03
C TRP A 168 9.15 3.35 5.17
N ALA A 169 7.92 3.41 5.69
CA ALA A 169 7.24 4.67 5.96
C ALA A 169 8.04 5.53 6.96
N ILE A 170 8.57 4.93 8.03
CA ILE A 170 9.43 5.64 9.00
C ILE A 170 10.72 6.13 8.33
N SER A 171 11.39 5.27 7.56
CA SER A 171 12.64 5.63 6.87
C SER A 171 12.44 6.77 5.87
N GLU A 172 11.43 6.68 5.01
CA GLU A 172 11.11 7.72 4.03
C GLU A 172 10.66 9.01 4.72
N GLY A 173 9.85 8.93 5.78
CA GLY A 173 9.42 10.10 6.55
C GLY A 173 10.60 10.87 7.16
N ARG A 174 11.60 10.17 7.71
CA ARG A 174 12.83 10.80 8.23
C ARG A 174 13.64 11.48 7.13
N GLN A 175 13.76 10.85 5.96
CA GLN A 175 14.50 11.43 4.85
C GLN A 175 13.75 12.62 4.23
N ALA A 176 12.42 12.54 4.10
CA ALA A 176 11.58 13.65 3.66
C ALA A 176 11.69 14.84 4.62
N ALA A 177 11.69 14.61 5.94
CA ALA A 177 11.92 15.67 6.92
C ALA A 177 13.28 16.38 6.72
N SER A 178 14.34 15.64 6.40
CA SER A 178 15.64 16.25 6.05
C SER A 178 15.60 17.08 4.77
N GLN A 179 14.76 16.74 3.80
CA GLN A 179 14.60 17.52 2.56
C GLN A 179 13.73 18.76 2.79
N VAL A 180 12.69 18.66 3.61
CA VAL A 180 11.88 19.80 4.06
C VAL A 180 12.76 20.80 4.81
N ASP A 181 13.61 20.34 5.73
CA ASP A 181 14.54 21.20 6.46
C ASP A 181 15.47 21.97 5.50
N LYS A 182 16.08 21.29 4.53
CA LYS A 182 16.92 21.95 3.50
C LYS A 182 16.15 22.95 2.65
N TYR A 183 14.90 22.67 2.33
CA TYR A 183 14.03 23.58 1.57
C TYR A 183 13.78 24.86 2.37
N LEU A 184 13.38 24.74 3.64
CA LEU A 184 13.10 25.90 4.50
C LEU A 184 14.37 26.72 4.84
N MET A 185 15.53 26.06 4.96
CA MET A 185 16.79 26.74 5.27
C MET A 185 17.37 27.52 4.07
N ARG A 186 16.97 27.20 2.83
CA ARG A 186 17.36 27.98 1.64
C ARG A 186 16.82 29.41 1.68
N ASP A 187 15.59 29.59 2.16
CA ASP A 187 14.99 30.93 2.33
C ASP A 187 15.76 31.80 3.34
N GLY A 188 16.47 31.18 4.29
CA GLY A 188 17.35 31.88 5.23
C GLY A 188 18.65 32.40 4.60
N GLN A 189 19.19 31.72 3.58
CA GLN A 189 20.43 32.13 2.91
C GLN A 189 20.21 33.21 1.85
N ASP A 190 19.07 33.20 1.15
CA ASP A 190 18.75 34.25 0.17
C ASP A 190 18.43 35.60 0.85
N ASN A 191 17.82 35.58 2.04
CA ASN A 191 17.64 36.78 2.85
C ASN A 191 18.96 37.31 3.44
N THR A 192 19.89 36.43 3.80
CA THR A 192 21.20 36.87 4.33
C THR A 192 22.06 37.48 3.22
N THR A 193 22.01 36.93 2.00
CA THR A 193 22.75 37.46 0.84
C THR A 193 22.20 38.81 0.40
N SER A 194 20.87 38.98 0.35
CA SER A 194 20.25 40.27 0.00
C SER A 194 20.47 41.37 1.04
N LEU A 195 20.56 41.04 2.33
CA LEU A 195 20.92 41.99 3.40
C LEU A 195 22.39 42.41 3.34
N VAL A 196 23.31 41.48 3.05
CA VAL A 196 24.74 41.77 2.89
C VAL A 196 24.98 42.64 1.64
N GLU A 197 24.29 42.40 0.54
CA GLU A 197 24.37 43.24 -0.65
C GLU A 197 23.77 44.65 -0.45
N ARG A 198 22.65 44.76 0.28
CA ARG A 198 22.07 46.04 0.68
C ARG A 198 22.99 46.84 1.61
N GLY A 199 23.64 46.16 2.57
CA GLY A 199 24.61 46.77 3.47
C GLY A 199 25.86 47.30 2.76
N LYS A 200 26.37 46.57 1.75
CA LYS A 200 27.51 47.02 0.92
C LYS A 200 27.16 48.24 0.06
N ARG A 201 25.96 48.27 -0.55
CA ARG A 201 25.51 49.44 -1.33
C ARG A 201 25.33 50.70 -0.47
N GLN A 202 24.87 50.56 0.78
CA GLN A 202 24.74 51.69 1.70
C GLN A 202 26.10 52.25 2.13
N GLN A 203 27.09 51.39 2.44
CA GLN A 203 28.44 51.82 2.79
C GLN A 203 29.16 52.54 1.64
N ASP A 204 29.02 52.07 0.40
CA ASP A 204 29.65 52.75 -0.75
C ASP A 204 29.02 54.11 -1.06
N SER A 205 27.70 54.28 -0.86
CA SER A 205 27.04 55.59 -1.03
C SER A 205 27.50 56.64 0.00
N SER A 206 27.82 56.21 1.23
CA SER A 206 28.25 57.11 2.30
C SER A 206 29.70 57.60 2.16
N LYS A 207 30.54 56.92 1.35
CA LYS A 207 31.92 57.32 1.09
C LYS A 207 32.07 58.37 -0.01
N GLN A 208 31.01 58.64 -0.78
CA GLN A 208 31.04 59.61 -1.88
C GLN A 208 30.64 61.04 -1.48
N THR A 209 30.21 61.27 -0.23
CA THR A 209 29.63 62.57 0.22
C THR A 209 30.59 63.46 1.01
N VAL A 210 31.87 63.11 1.17
CA VAL A 210 32.85 63.98 1.86
C VAL A 210 34.03 64.28 0.95
N MET A 211 33.86 65.27 0.07
CA MET A 211 34.94 66.07 -0.50
C MET A 211 34.44 67.50 -0.76
N THR A 212 34.84 68.41 0.12
CA THR A 212 35.01 69.85 -0.12
C THR A 212 36.30 70.26 0.55
#